data_AF-A0A7C6JTB0-F1
#
_entry.id   AF-A0A7C6JTB0-F1
#
_cell.length_a   1.000
_cell.length_b   1.000
_cell.length_c   1.000
_cell.angle_alpha   90.00
_cell.angle_beta   90.00
_cell.angle_gamma   90.00
#
_symmetry.space_group_name_H-M   'P 1'
#
loop_
_entity.id
_entity.type
_entity.pdbx_description
1 polymer ?
#
loop_
_entity_poly.entity_id
_entity_poly.type
_entity_poly.pdbx_seq_one_letter_code
_entity_poly.pdbx_strand_id
1 'polypeptide(L)'
;MRYLKKMMAILVLGALVFGVVGCSNSNGEEAKDSKIAYVITGTLGDEGFFDSGYEGLGQAKEEFKAQEVKSIESFDPVDWEPNLRNAAQAGY
;
A
#
# COMPACT_ATOMS: atom_id res chain seq x y z
N MET A 1 16.62 -13.75 -42.08
CA MET A 1 15.77 -12.70 -41.44
C MET A 1 14.59 -13.23 -40.63
N ARG A 2 13.88 -14.31 -41.02
CA ARG A 2 12.74 -14.86 -40.24
C ARG A 2 13.12 -15.33 -38.83
N TYR A 3 14.27 -15.99 -38.69
CA TYR A 3 14.78 -16.46 -37.39
C TYR A 3 15.28 -15.31 -36.51
N LEU A 4 15.93 -14.29 -37.09
CA LEU A 4 16.40 -13.11 -36.37
C LEU A 4 15.24 -12.28 -35.78
N LYS A 5 14.12 -12.15 -36.51
CA LYS A 5 12.90 -11.51 -35.99
C LYS A 5 12.26 -12.29 -34.85
N LYS A 6 12.25 -13.63 -34.91
CA LYS A 6 11.76 -14.49 -33.82
C LYS A 6 12.66 -14.42 -32.59
N MET A 7 13.98 -14.40 -32.77
CA MET A 7 14.94 -14.26 -31.67
C MET A 7 14.82 -12.89 -31.00
N MET A 8 14.67 -11.81 -31.78
CA MET A 8 14.40 -10.48 -31.23
C MET A 8 13.07 -10.42 -30.47
N ALA A 9 12.01 -11.05 -30.99
CA ALA A 9 10.72 -11.10 -30.30
C ALA A 9 10.80 -11.83 -28.95
N ILE A 10 11.55 -12.95 -28.89
CA ILE A 10 11.76 -13.70 -27.63
C ILE A 10 12.58 -12.87 -26.63
N LEU A 11 13.58 -12.14 -27.10
CA LEU A 11 14.42 -11.29 -26.25
C LEU A 11 13.64 -10.11 -25.66
N VAL A 12 12.74 -9.50 -26.45
CA VAL A 12 11.85 -8.43 -25.98
C VAL A 12 10.81 -8.97 -24.98
N LEU A 13 10.23 -10.16 -25.23
CA LEU A 13 9.33 -10.81 -24.28
C LEU A 13 10.03 -11.14 -22.96
N GLY A 14 11.27 -11.66 -23.02
CA GLY A 14 12.09 -11.93 -21.84
C GLY A 14 12.35 -10.67 -21.03
N ALA A 15 12.74 -9.57 -21.68
CA ALA A 15 12.98 -8.29 -21.02
C ALA A 15 11.71 -7.72 -20.34
N LEU A 16 10.53 -7.90 -20.95
CA LEU A 16 9.25 -7.49 -20.35
C LEU A 16 8.92 -8.31 -19.09
N VAL A 17 9.16 -9.62 -19.09
CA VAL A 17 8.91 -10.47 -17.91
C VAL A 17 9.89 -10.16 -16.77
N PHE A 18 11.16 -9.88 -17.08
CA PHE A 18 12.14 -9.47 -16.08
C PHE A 18 11.94 -8.03 -15.57
N GLY A 19 11.30 -7.16 -16.35
CA GLY A 19 10.97 -5.79 -15.92
C GLY A 19 9.94 -5.71 -14.79
N VAL A 20 9.08 -6.72 -14.63
CA VAL A 20 8.05 -6.76 -13.56
C VAL A 20 8.62 -7.29 -12.23
N VAL A 21 9.76 -8.00 -12.26
CA VAL A 21 10.39 -8.61 -11.06
C VAL A 21 11.48 -7.71 -10.45
N GLY A 22 11.76 -6.55 -11.05
CA GLY A 22 12.87 -5.66 -10.69
C GLY A 22 12.71 -4.78 -9.44
N CYS A 23 11.58 -4.86 -8.73
CA CYS A 23 11.38 -4.14 -7.46
C CYS A 23 11.44 -5.11 -6.25
N SER A 24 12.57 -5.80 -6.10
CA SER A 24 12.91 -6.52 -4.85
C SER A 24 14.16 -5.92 -4.21
N ASN A 25 14.32 -4.60 -4.28
CA ASN A 25 15.30 -3.89 -3.47
C ASN A 25 14.69 -3.66 -2.09
N SER A 26 14.55 -4.72 -1.29
CA SER A 26 14.31 -4.64 0.15
C SER A 26 15.59 -4.20 0.85
N ASN A 27 16.13 -3.05 0.48
CA ASN A 27 16.90 -2.25 1.42
C ASN A 27 15.86 -1.69 2.38
N GLY A 28 15.55 -2.49 3.40
CA GLY A 28 14.76 -2.05 4.53
C GLY A 28 15.50 -0.91 5.22
N GLU A 29 15.26 0.32 4.76
CA GLU A 29 15.12 1.41 5.70
C GLU A 29 13.98 0.98 6.61
N GLU A 30 14.33 0.39 7.76
CA GLU A 30 13.38 0.15 8.83
C GLU A 30 12.69 1.50 9.04
N ALA A 31 11.41 1.56 8.70
CA ALA A 31 10.58 2.75 8.78
C ALA A 31 10.26 3.04 10.25
N LYS A 32 11.32 3.23 11.05
CA LYS A 32 11.30 3.35 12.51
C LYS A 32 10.49 4.54 13.01
N ASP A 33 10.01 5.39 12.11
CA ASP A 33 9.23 6.57 12.41
C ASP A 33 7.94 6.71 11.58
N SER A 34 7.53 5.68 10.83
CA SER A 34 6.29 5.77 10.07
C SER A 34 5.06 5.68 10.97
N LYS A 35 4.02 6.45 10.63
CA LYS A 35 2.68 6.39 11.22
C LYS A 35 1.70 5.96 10.15
N ILE A 36 0.59 5.34 10.54
CA ILE A 36 -0.40 4.82 9.61
C ILE A 36 -1.77 5.41 9.97
N ALA A 37 -2.39 6.11 9.02
CA ALA A 37 -3.79 6.51 9.13
C ALA A 37 -4.68 5.59 8.27
N TYR A 38 -5.69 5.01 8.90
CA TYR A 38 -6.73 4.23 8.24
C TYR A 38 -8.00 5.07 8.10
N VAL A 39 -8.11 5.78 6.99
CA VAL A 39 -9.26 6.66 6.69
C VAL A 39 -10.32 5.86 5.94
N ILE A 40 -11.48 5.65 6.57
CA ILE A 40 -12.55 4.80 6.05
C ILE A 40 -13.90 5.51 6.00
N THR A 41 -14.72 5.12 5.00
CA THR A 41 -16.05 5.69 4.72
C THR A 41 -17.16 5.00 5.53
N GLY A 42 -16.85 4.64 6.77
CA GLY A 42 -17.70 3.84 7.65
C GLY A 42 -17.06 3.77 9.03
N THR A 43 -17.34 2.69 9.77
CA THR A 43 -16.77 2.47 11.10
C THR A 43 -16.15 1.09 11.21
N LEU A 44 -15.25 0.93 12.17
CA LEU A 44 -14.86 -0.39 12.64
C LEU A 44 -16.05 -1.07 13.36
N GLY A 45 -15.98 -2.39 13.50
CA GLY A 45 -17.06 -3.25 13.98
C GLY A 45 -18.02 -3.71 12.88
N ASP A 46 -17.59 -3.67 11.61
CA ASP A 46 -18.35 -4.20 10.48
C ASP A 46 -18.23 -5.73 10.34
N GLU A 47 -17.40 -6.37 11.18
CA GLU A 47 -17.04 -7.79 11.14
C GLU A 47 -16.57 -8.24 9.74
N GLY A 48 -16.06 -7.29 8.95
CA GLY A 48 -15.93 -7.43 7.52
C GLY A 48 -14.71 -6.71 6.96
N PHE A 49 -14.96 -5.83 5.99
CA PHE A 49 -13.91 -5.22 5.20
C PHE A 49 -13.06 -4.24 6.01
N PHE A 50 -13.70 -3.44 6.87
CA PHE A 50 -12.97 -2.45 7.66
C PHE A 50 -12.20 -3.08 8.82
N ASP A 51 -12.81 -4.07 9.50
CA ASP A 51 -12.13 -4.80 10.56
C ASP A 51 -10.95 -5.62 10.05
N SER A 52 -11.10 -6.32 8.92
CA SER A 52 -9.99 -7.06 8.31
C SER A 52 -8.87 -6.13 7.81
N GLY A 53 -9.22 -4.95 7.28
CA GLY A 53 -8.24 -3.93 6.92
C GLY A 53 -7.45 -3.44 8.14
N TYR A 54 -8.14 -3.15 9.24
CA TYR A 54 -7.51 -2.71 10.48
C TYR A 54 -6.60 -3.78 11.11
N GLU A 55 -7.03 -5.04 11.10
CA GLU A 55 -6.20 -6.17 11.53
C GLU A 55 -4.90 -6.26 10.71
N GLY A 56 -4.99 -6.15 9.38
CA GLY A 56 -3.83 -6.15 8.49
C GLY A 56 -2.88 -4.98 8.74
N LEU A 57 -3.40 -3.78 9.02
CA LEU A 57 -2.57 -2.63 9.41
C LEU A 57 -1.90 -2.84 10.78
N GLY A 58 -2.55 -3.54 11.70
CA GLY A 58 -1.95 -3.97 12.96
C GLY A 58 -0.75 -4.90 12.73
N GLN A 59 -0.87 -5.87 11.82
CA GLN A 59 0.24 -6.73 11.43
C GLN A 59 1.39 -5.93 10.79
N ALA A 60 1.05 -5.00 9.88
CA ALA A 60 2.03 -4.11 9.25
C ALA A 60 2.76 -3.22 10.27
N LYS A 61 2.06 -2.74 11.30
CA LYS A 61 2.67 -1.96 12.39
C LYS A 61 3.80 -2.73 13.05
N GLU A 62 3.56 -4.00 13.40
CA GLU A 62 4.55 -4.85 14.05
C GLU A 62 5.70 -5.25 13.10
N GLU A 63 5.38 -5.62 11.86
CA GLU A 63 6.37 -6.04 10.85
C GLU A 63 7.33 -4.91 10.47
N PHE A 64 6.79 -3.70 10.28
CA PHE A 64 7.55 -2.53 9.81
C PHE A 64 7.96 -1.57 10.95
N LYS A 65 7.63 -1.89 12.21
CA LYS A 65 7.90 -1.08 13.40
C LYS A 65 7.35 0.34 13.30
N ALA A 66 6.14 0.47 12.73
CA ALA A 66 5.44 1.75 12.69
C ALA A 66 5.05 2.20 14.10
N GLN A 67 5.06 3.50 14.36
CA GLN A 67 4.80 4.06 15.69
C GLN A 67 3.34 3.81 16.12
N GLU A 68 2.39 4.03 15.20
CA GLU A 68 0.97 3.93 15.48
C GLU A 68 0.14 3.63 14.23
N VAL A 69 -1.04 3.06 14.48
CA VAL A 69 -2.13 2.96 13.51
C VAL A 69 -3.31 3.72 14.13
N LYS A 70 -3.91 4.64 13.37
CA LYS A 70 -5.08 5.41 13.80
C LYS A 70 -6.21 5.24 12.79
N SER A 71 -7.39 4.81 13.24
CA SER A 71 -8.60 4.85 12.41
C SER A 71 -9.21 6.26 12.40
N ILE A 72 -9.70 6.67 11.24
CA ILE A 72 -10.49 7.88 11.04
C ILE A 72 -11.75 7.47 10.27
N GLU A 73 -12.88 7.56 10.95
CA GLU A 73 -14.14 6.91 10.57
C GLU A 73 -15.20 7.97 10.28
N SER A 74 -15.83 7.94 9.11
CA SER A 74 -17.00 8.77 8.82
C SER A 74 -17.91 8.17 7.76
N PHE A 75 -19.22 8.19 8.01
CA PHE A 75 -20.24 7.87 7.02
C PHE A 75 -20.56 9.05 6.09
N ASP A 76 -20.17 10.28 6.44
CA ASP A 76 -20.50 11.47 5.66
C ASP A 76 -19.47 11.72 4.55
N PRO A 77 -19.89 11.73 3.26
CA PRO A 77 -18.99 12.03 2.16
C PRO A 77 -18.28 13.38 2.25
N VAL A 78 -18.84 14.36 2.96
CA VAL A 78 -18.20 15.68 3.10
C VAL A 78 -16.93 15.61 3.96
N ASP A 79 -16.78 14.57 4.78
CA ASP A 79 -15.64 14.41 5.68
C ASP A 79 -14.47 13.67 5.05
N TRP A 80 -14.69 12.87 4.00
CA TRP A 80 -13.69 11.92 3.50
C TRP A 80 -12.41 12.60 2.99
N GLU A 81 -12.58 13.60 2.12
CA GLU A 81 -11.45 14.35 1.58
C GLU A 81 -10.74 15.17 2.67
N PRO A 82 -11.45 15.94 3.51
CA PRO A 82 -10.83 16.63 4.65
C PRO A 82 -10.09 15.69 5.59
N ASN A 83 -10.65 14.54 5.94
CA ASN A 83 -10.03 13.57 6.84
C ASN A 83 -8.72 13.02 6.26
N LEU A 84 -8.72 12.67 4.97
CA LEU A 84 -7.51 12.21 4.29
C LEU A 84 -6.44 13.30 4.23
N ARG A 85 -6.83 14.53 3.87
CA ARG A 85 -5.93 15.69 3.84
C ARG A 85 -5.33 15.99 5.22
N ASN A 86 -6.16 15.99 6.25
CA ASN A 86 -5.74 16.28 7.62
C ASN A 86 -4.80 15.20 8.16
N ALA A 87 -5.04 13.92 7.83
CA ALA A 87 -4.13 12.83 8.19
C ALA A 87 -2.73 13.06 7.59
N ALA A 88 -2.66 13.36 6.29
CA ALA A 88 -1.40 13.66 5.61
C ALA A 88 -0.70 14.90 6.20
N GLN A 89 -1.46 15.97 6.51
CA GLN A 89 -0.91 17.16 7.17
C GLN A 89 -0.39 16.89 8.58
N ALA A 90 -0.98 15.93 9.29
CA ALA A 90 -0.55 15.50 10.61
C ALA A 90 0.66 14.55 10.59
N GLY A 91 1.18 14.21 9.40
CA GLY A 91 2.36 13.36 9.23
C GLY A 91 2.07 11.87 9.40
N TYR A 92 0.84 11.46 9.06
CA TYR A 92 0.53 10.07 8.76
C TYR A 92 0.82 9.73 7.29
#